data_AF-A0A8T6Q2D4-F1
#
_entry.id   AF-A0A8T6Q2D4-F1
#
_cell.length_a   1.000
_cell.length_b   1.000
_cell.length_c   1.000
_cell.angle_alpha   90.00
_cell.angle_beta   90.00
_cell.angle_gamma   90.00
#
_symmetry.space_group_name_H-M   'P 1'
#
loop_
_entity.id
_entity.type
_entity.pdbx_description
1 polymer ?
#
loop_
_entity_poly.entity_id
_entity_poly.type
_entity_poly.pdbx_seq_one_letter_code
_entity_poly.pdbx_strand_id
1 'polypeptide(L)'
;MSAAIELHDYQKAWFMDRARFKIGMFARQTGKTFTTTLELVDDSFETEVAGGRARWVILSRGERQAREAMEEGVIKHCRAYNMAIQVIEGELKGDSGERYTKLEAVLPGGSRITALPANPDTARGFSANVYLDEFAFHADSRKIWAALFPVISNGWKLRITSTPNGKGNKFYELMTDKKLADIWSRHTVDIHQAVRGGLPRNVEEMRLALNDDDAWAQEFELQWLDEASAWLSFELIDGVEHDHAGLPEHYSGGPCFVGVDIGIRHDLFVIWVLEQVGDVYWTREIILRKRATFAEQDALLDDV
;
A
#
# COMPACT_ATOMS: atom_id res chain seq x y z
N MET A 1 -27.19 -9.46 -23.16
CA MET A 1 -26.96 -9.59 -21.71
C MET A 1 -25.63 -8.93 -21.41
N SER A 2 -25.58 -7.96 -20.51
CA SER A 2 -24.30 -7.46 -19.98
C SER A 2 -23.67 -8.56 -19.13
N ALA A 3 -22.33 -8.64 -19.11
CA ALA A 3 -21.64 -9.56 -18.21
C ALA A 3 -21.97 -9.23 -16.75
N ALA A 4 -22.09 -10.25 -15.89
CA ALA A 4 -22.33 -10.03 -14.45
C ALA A 4 -21.12 -9.36 -13.78
N ILE A 5 -19.92 -9.64 -14.30
CA ILE A 5 -18.65 -9.02 -13.91
C ILE A 5 -17.91 -8.68 -15.20
N GLU A 6 -17.49 -7.43 -15.34
CA GLU A 6 -16.63 -7.00 -16.44
C GLU A 6 -15.19 -6.89 -15.92
N LEU A 7 -14.25 -7.50 -16.65
CA LEU A 7 -12.83 -7.46 -16.34
C LEU A 7 -12.07 -6.72 -17.44
N HIS A 8 -11.15 -5.88 -17.04
CA HIS A 8 -10.14 -5.29 -17.92
C HIS A 8 -9.09 -6.32 -18.33
N ASP A 9 -8.32 -6.05 -19.38
CA ASP A 9 -7.44 -7.06 -19.97
C ASP A 9 -6.34 -7.53 -19.02
N TYR A 10 -5.78 -6.63 -18.23
CA TYR A 10 -4.81 -6.98 -17.18
C TYR A 10 -5.45 -7.80 -16.04
N GLN A 11 -6.73 -7.58 -15.74
CA GLN A 11 -7.47 -8.37 -14.75
C GLN A 11 -7.74 -9.78 -15.29
N LYS A 12 -8.07 -9.92 -16.58
CA LYS A 12 -8.19 -11.22 -17.24
C LYS A 12 -6.85 -11.97 -17.22
N ALA A 13 -5.75 -11.29 -17.54
CA ALA A 13 -4.42 -11.89 -17.51
C ALA A 13 -4.06 -12.41 -16.10
N TRP A 14 -4.36 -11.63 -15.05
CA TRP A 14 -4.22 -12.08 -13.67
C TRP A 14 -5.10 -13.30 -13.37
N PHE A 15 -6.40 -13.23 -13.68
CA PHE A 15 -7.38 -14.26 -13.35
C PHE A 15 -7.08 -15.61 -14.04
N MET A 16 -6.65 -15.57 -15.31
CA MET A 16 -6.35 -16.76 -16.09
C MET A 16 -5.01 -17.42 -15.74
N ASP A 17 -4.13 -16.72 -15.03
CA ASP A 17 -2.88 -17.29 -14.56
C ASP A 17 -3.10 -18.24 -13.38
N ARG A 18 -2.94 -19.54 -13.67
CA ARG A 18 -3.11 -20.65 -12.73
C ARG A 18 -1.84 -21.04 -11.98
N ALA A 19 -0.75 -20.26 -12.06
CA ALA A 19 0.49 -20.53 -11.31
C ALA A 19 0.24 -20.76 -9.81
N ARG A 20 1.00 -21.66 -9.19
CA ARG A 20 0.86 -21.93 -7.74
C ARG A 20 1.26 -20.72 -6.91
N PHE A 21 2.37 -20.07 -7.27
CA PHE A 21 2.86 -18.86 -6.63
C PHE A 21 2.72 -17.69 -7.61
N LYS A 22 1.85 -16.75 -7.27
CA LYS A 22 1.55 -15.58 -8.11
C LYS A 22 1.61 -14.32 -7.27
N ILE A 23 2.28 -13.31 -7.79
CA ILE A 23 2.49 -12.02 -7.13
C ILE A 23 2.25 -10.87 -8.10
N GLY A 24 1.51 -9.86 -7.63
CA GLY A 24 1.06 -8.73 -8.41
C GLY A 24 1.45 -7.41 -7.78
N MET A 25 2.16 -6.56 -8.53
CA MET A 25 2.36 -5.16 -8.21
C MET A 25 1.44 -4.31 -9.08
N PHE A 26 0.39 -3.76 -8.49
CA PHE A 26 -0.71 -3.11 -9.21
C PHE A 26 -0.91 -1.71 -8.65
N ALA A 27 -1.09 -0.72 -9.53
CA ALA A 27 -1.38 0.66 -9.12
C ALA A 27 -2.66 0.73 -8.26
N ARG A 28 -2.78 1.77 -7.43
CA ARG A 28 -4.02 1.97 -6.66
C ARG A 28 -5.23 2.09 -7.58
N GLN A 29 -6.39 1.69 -7.06
CA GLN A 29 -7.68 1.82 -7.76
C GLN A 29 -7.77 1.06 -9.11
N THR A 30 -6.98 -0.01 -9.28
CA THR A 30 -7.01 -0.91 -10.46
C THR A 30 -7.76 -2.22 -10.22
N GLY A 31 -8.37 -2.41 -9.06
CA GLY A 31 -9.20 -3.58 -8.76
C GLY A 31 -8.44 -4.87 -8.45
N LYS A 32 -7.20 -4.80 -7.96
CA LYS A 32 -6.38 -5.98 -7.59
C LYS A 32 -7.06 -6.93 -6.59
N THR A 33 -7.66 -6.40 -5.52
CA THR A 33 -8.41 -7.18 -4.52
C THR A 33 -9.69 -7.76 -5.11
N PHE A 34 -10.41 -6.97 -5.91
CA PHE A 34 -11.61 -7.43 -6.61
C PHE A 34 -11.31 -8.61 -7.54
N THR A 35 -10.29 -8.52 -8.40
CA THR A 35 -9.96 -9.62 -9.32
C THR A 35 -9.40 -10.84 -8.59
N THR A 36 -8.60 -10.65 -7.53
CA THR A 36 -8.04 -11.80 -6.79
C THR A 36 -9.13 -12.52 -6.00
N THR A 37 -10.05 -11.81 -5.36
CA THR A 37 -11.21 -12.44 -4.68
C THR A 37 -12.14 -13.15 -5.66
N LEU A 38 -12.23 -12.71 -6.92
CA LEU A 38 -12.94 -13.45 -7.97
C LEU A 38 -12.27 -14.79 -8.24
N GLU A 39 -10.93 -14.83 -8.35
CA GLU A 39 -10.18 -16.09 -8.50
C GLU A 39 -10.42 -17.04 -7.32
N LEU A 40 -10.52 -16.52 -6.09
CA LEU A 40 -10.82 -17.32 -4.91
C LEU A 40 -12.20 -18.00 -4.99
N VAL A 41 -13.21 -17.26 -5.44
CA VAL A 41 -14.58 -17.79 -5.62
C VAL A 41 -14.61 -18.79 -6.78
N ASP A 42 -13.98 -18.47 -7.91
CA ASP A 42 -13.87 -19.33 -9.10
C ASP A 42 -13.19 -20.67 -8.75
N ASP A 43 -12.03 -20.63 -8.11
CA ASP A 43 -11.29 -21.83 -7.68
C ASP A 43 -12.12 -22.68 -6.70
N SER A 44 -12.83 -22.03 -5.78
CA SER A 44 -13.70 -22.72 -4.83
C SER A 44 -14.88 -23.38 -5.54
N PHE A 45 -15.48 -22.72 -6.52
CA PHE A 45 -16.56 -23.25 -7.34
C PHE A 45 -16.11 -24.44 -8.19
N GLU A 46 -15.03 -24.28 -8.96
CA GLU A 46 -14.46 -25.34 -9.79
C GLU A 46 -14.12 -26.59 -8.94
N THR A 47 -13.56 -26.36 -7.75
CA THR A 47 -13.24 -27.44 -6.80
C THR A 47 -14.49 -28.16 -6.30
N GLU A 48 -15.56 -27.44 -5.96
CA GLU A 48 -16.83 -28.06 -5.53
C GLU A 48 -17.50 -28.85 -6.66
N VAL A 49 -17.46 -28.33 -7.89
CA VAL A 49 -17.98 -29.02 -9.08
C VAL A 49 -17.22 -30.33 -9.32
N ALA A 50 -15.92 -30.36 -9.02
CA ALA A 50 -15.10 -31.57 -9.07
C ALA A 50 -15.30 -32.52 -7.87
N GLY A 51 -16.23 -32.22 -6.95
CA GLY A 51 -16.50 -33.02 -5.75
C GLY A 51 -15.53 -32.80 -4.60
N GLY A 52 -14.65 -31.79 -4.70
CA GLY A 52 -13.69 -31.41 -3.68
C GLY A 52 -14.19 -30.28 -2.77
N ARG A 53 -13.30 -29.81 -1.89
CA ARG A 53 -13.52 -28.60 -1.06
C ARG A 53 -12.27 -27.75 -1.03
N ALA A 54 -12.40 -26.49 -1.40
CA ALA A 54 -11.32 -25.51 -1.30
C ALA A 54 -11.34 -24.82 0.07
N ARG A 55 -10.15 -24.39 0.50
CA ARG A 55 -9.95 -23.54 1.67
C ARG A 55 -9.07 -22.39 1.25
N TRP A 56 -9.57 -21.17 1.45
CA TRP A 56 -8.83 -19.95 1.20
C TRP A 56 -8.82 -19.06 2.44
N VAL A 57 -7.67 -18.46 2.72
CA VAL A 57 -7.50 -17.46 3.78
C VAL A 57 -6.98 -16.17 3.17
N ILE A 58 -7.69 -15.07 3.40
CA ILE A 58 -7.31 -13.70 3.05
C ILE A 58 -6.71 -13.07 4.31
N LEU A 59 -5.46 -12.62 4.20
CA LEU A 59 -4.77 -11.85 5.24
C LEU A 59 -4.57 -10.43 4.72
N SER A 60 -5.36 -9.49 5.27
CA SER A 60 -5.32 -8.07 4.92
C SER A 60 -4.61 -7.27 6.01
N ARG A 61 -4.15 -6.04 5.70
CA ARG A 61 -3.42 -5.18 6.66
C ARG A 61 -4.16 -4.94 7.99
N GLY A 62 -5.49 -4.93 7.99
CA GLY A 62 -6.30 -4.69 9.19
C GLY A 62 -7.72 -5.25 9.06
N GLU A 63 -8.49 -5.20 10.15
CA GLU A 63 -9.85 -5.76 10.20
C GLU A 63 -10.79 -5.10 9.20
N ARG A 64 -10.68 -3.78 9.01
CA ARG A 64 -11.49 -3.05 8.02
C ARG A 64 -11.26 -3.57 6.61
N GLN A 65 -9.99 -3.74 6.22
CA GLN A 65 -9.63 -4.24 4.89
C GLN A 65 -10.03 -5.70 4.70
N ALA A 66 -9.91 -6.53 5.74
CA ALA A 66 -10.37 -7.93 5.70
C ALA A 66 -11.89 -8.01 5.47
N ARG A 67 -12.67 -7.15 6.16
CA ARG A 67 -14.11 -7.03 5.95
C ARG A 67 -14.44 -6.55 4.54
N GLU A 68 -13.76 -5.52 4.05
CA GLU A 68 -13.94 -4.99 2.70
C GLU A 68 -13.66 -6.05 1.63
N ALA A 69 -12.58 -6.83 1.75
CA ALA A 69 -12.28 -7.93 0.83
C ALA A 69 -13.34 -9.04 0.85
N MET A 70 -13.96 -9.30 2.00
CA MET A 70 -15.07 -10.25 2.12
C MET A 70 -16.35 -9.71 1.48
N GLU A 71 -16.75 -8.49 1.81
CA GLU A 71 -18.04 -7.89 1.40
C GLU A 71 -18.03 -7.46 -0.07
N GLU A 72 -17.03 -6.68 -0.49
CA GLU A 72 -16.93 -6.12 -1.85
C GLU A 72 -16.18 -7.02 -2.83
N GLY A 73 -15.51 -8.05 -2.33
CA GLY A 73 -14.90 -9.10 -3.14
C GLY A 73 -15.72 -10.37 -3.10
N VAL A 74 -15.47 -11.22 -2.10
CA VAL A 74 -15.97 -12.61 -2.05
C VAL A 74 -17.50 -12.69 -2.15
N ILE A 75 -18.24 -12.00 -1.28
CA ILE A 75 -19.71 -12.05 -1.25
C ILE A 75 -20.30 -11.53 -2.56
N LYS A 76 -19.75 -10.43 -3.09
CA LYS A 76 -20.16 -9.85 -4.37
C LYS A 76 -19.98 -10.82 -5.54
N HIS A 77 -18.86 -11.52 -5.61
CA HIS A 77 -18.60 -12.53 -6.64
C HIS A 77 -19.49 -13.76 -6.48
N CYS A 78 -19.68 -14.25 -5.25
CA CYS A 78 -20.63 -15.35 -5.00
C CYS A 78 -22.05 -15.00 -5.47
N ARG A 79 -22.49 -13.75 -5.29
CA ARG A 79 -23.78 -13.26 -5.85
C ARG A 79 -23.77 -13.26 -7.37
N ALA A 80 -22.69 -12.84 -8.02
CA ALA A 80 -22.57 -12.88 -9.48
C ALA A 80 -22.65 -14.33 -10.03
N TYR A 81 -22.19 -15.32 -9.26
CA TYR A 81 -22.35 -16.75 -9.55
C TYR A 81 -23.73 -17.32 -9.16
N ASN A 82 -24.63 -16.51 -8.57
CA ASN A 82 -25.90 -16.94 -7.99
C ASN A 82 -25.77 -18.04 -6.92
N MET A 83 -24.70 -18.00 -6.12
CA MET A 83 -24.47 -18.96 -5.04
C MET A 83 -25.21 -18.56 -3.76
N ALA A 84 -25.87 -19.53 -3.12
CA ALA A 84 -26.41 -19.37 -1.77
C ALA A 84 -25.30 -19.65 -0.75
N ILE A 85 -24.69 -18.59 -0.22
CA ILE A 85 -23.60 -18.70 0.77
C ILE A 85 -24.09 -18.45 2.20
N GLN A 86 -23.41 -19.05 3.16
CA GLN A 86 -23.51 -18.69 4.57
C GLN A 86 -22.34 -17.79 4.95
N VAL A 87 -22.61 -16.66 5.58
CA VAL A 87 -21.58 -15.77 6.14
C VAL A 87 -21.57 -15.92 7.65
N ILE A 88 -20.39 -16.18 8.20
CA ILE A 88 -20.18 -16.42 9.62
C ILE A 88 -19.16 -15.41 10.13
N GLU A 89 -19.53 -14.66 11.16
CA GLU A 89 -18.62 -13.82 11.92
C GLU A 89 -18.24 -14.52 13.22
N GLY A 90 -16.97 -14.49 13.58
CA GLY A 90 -16.46 -15.09 14.80
C GLY A 90 -15.11 -14.51 15.20
N GLU A 91 -14.51 -15.11 16.22
CA GLU A 91 -13.20 -14.69 16.76
C GLU A 91 -12.16 -15.79 16.55
N LEU A 92 -10.95 -15.40 16.17
CA LEU A 92 -9.76 -16.25 16.26
C LEU A 92 -8.94 -15.80 17.47
N LYS A 93 -8.60 -16.73 18.36
CA LYS A 93 -7.67 -16.47 19.45
C LYS A 93 -6.25 -16.81 19.01
N GLY A 94 -5.36 -15.82 19.03
CA GLY A 94 -3.93 -16.01 18.79
C GLY A 94 -3.24 -16.76 19.93
N ASP A 95 -2.03 -17.26 19.66
CA ASP A 95 -1.21 -17.96 20.66
C ASP A 95 -0.83 -17.04 21.83
N SER A 96 -0.69 -15.75 21.55
CA SER A 96 -0.47 -14.67 22.52
C SER A 96 -1.71 -14.30 23.37
N GLY A 97 -2.88 -14.88 23.06
CA GLY A 97 -4.14 -14.61 23.75
C GLY A 97 -4.95 -13.45 23.17
N GLU A 98 -4.41 -12.73 22.19
CA GLU A 98 -5.13 -11.72 21.42
C GLU A 98 -6.32 -12.33 20.66
N ARG A 99 -7.34 -11.51 20.39
CA ARG A 99 -8.53 -11.91 19.64
C ARG A 99 -8.62 -11.11 18.36
N TYR A 100 -8.89 -11.80 17.26
CA TYR A 100 -9.03 -11.20 15.94
C TYR A 100 -10.40 -11.52 15.37
N THR A 101 -11.03 -10.50 14.78
CA THR A 101 -12.30 -10.69 14.08
C THR A 101 -12.07 -11.51 12.82
N LYS A 102 -12.86 -12.56 12.66
CA LYS A 102 -12.85 -13.48 11.52
C LYS A 102 -14.19 -13.41 10.80
N LEU A 103 -14.13 -13.21 9.49
CA LEU A 103 -15.28 -13.35 8.60
C LEU A 103 -15.08 -14.56 7.70
N GLU A 104 -16.08 -15.42 7.57
CA GLU A 104 -16.01 -16.66 6.80
C GLU A 104 -17.23 -16.79 5.88
N ALA A 105 -16.99 -16.92 4.58
CA ALA A 105 -18.00 -17.31 3.62
C ALA A 105 -17.91 -18.82 3.37
N VAL A 106 -19.02 -19.53 3.58
CA VAL A 106 -19.17 -20.95 3.30
C VAL A 106 -20.02 -21.11 2.05
N LEU A 107 -19.45 -21.75 1.04
CA LEU A 107 -20.11 -22.04 -0.24
C LEU A 107 -20.94 -23.34 -0.14
N PRO A 108 -21.90 -23.56 -1.07
CA PRO A 108 -22.83 -24.69 -1.01
C PRO A 108 -22.18 -26.08 -0.90
N GLY A 109 -21.08 -26.34 -1.62
CA GLY A 109 -20.33 -27.61 -1.55
C GLY A 109 -19.41 -27.72 -0.32
N GLY A 110 -19.38 -26.69 0.52
CA GLY A 110 -18.64 -26.64 1.77
C GLY A 110 -17.21 -26.13 1.64
N SER A 111 -16.82 -25.54 0.50
CA SER A 111 -15.63 -24.68 0.38
C SER A 111 -15.78 -23.47 1.30
N ARG A 112 -14.64 -22.94 1.76
CA ARG A 112 -14.62 -21.83 2.72
C ARG A 112 -13.57 -20.81 2.33
N ILE A 113 -13.96 -19.55 2.41
CA ILE A 113 -13.08 -18.40 2.25
C ILE A 113 -13.16 -17.61 3.56
N THR A 114 -12.02 -17.43 4.21
CA THR A 114 -11.90 -16.77 5.51
C THR A 114 -11.08 -15.50 5.37
N ALA A 115 -11.54 -14.37 5.90
CA ALA A 115 -10.82 -13.11 5.94
C ALA A 115 -10.45 -12.73 7.38
N LEU A 116 -9.19 -12.33 7.57
CA LEU A 116 -8.58 -12.01 8.86
C LEU A 116 -7.59 -10.84 8.71
N PRO A 117 -7.36 -10.05 9.77
CA PRO A 117 -6.21 -9.16 9.84
C PRO A 117 -4.91 -9.98 9.87
N ALA A 118 -3.89 -9.48 9.16
CA ALA A 118 -2.60 -10.13 9.04
C ALA A 118 -1.72 -9.87 10.26
N ASN A 119 -1.33 -10.94 10.95
CA ASN A 119 -0.28 -10.93 11.96
C ASN A 119 0.40 -12.32 12.01
N PRO A 120 1.54 -12.46 12.70
CA PRO A 120 2.24 -13.75 12.77
C PRO A 120 1.43 -14.90 13.37
N ASP A 121 0.50 -14.62 14.29
CA ASP A 121 -0.33 -15.64 14.95
C ASP A 121 -1.44 -16.13 14.00
N THR A 122 -2.14 -15.22 13.33
CA THR A 122 -3.18 -15.54 12.34
C THR A 122 -2.60 -16.27 11.11
N ALA A 123 -1.33 -16.05 10.78
CA ALA A 123 -0.66 -16.71 9.66
C ALA A 123 -0.36 -18.20 9.88
N ARG A 124 -0.27 -18.69 11.13
CA ARG A 124 0.09 -20.10 11.44
C ARG A 124 -1.10 -21.05 11.56
N GLY A 125 -2.29 -20.51 11.82
CA GLY A 125 -3.45 -21.29 12.30
C GLY A 125 -4.23 -22.08 11.24
N PHE A 126 -3.77 -22.14 9.99
CA PHE A 126 -4.57 -22.69 8.89
C PHE A 126 -3.76 -23.68 8.04
N SER A 127 -4.46 -24.43 7.19
CA SER A 127 -3.88 -25.27 6.12
C SER A 127 -4.77 -25.09 4.90
N ALA A 128 -4.43 -24.07 4.11
CA ALA A 128 -5.30 -23.52 3.07
C ALA A 128 -4.47 -22.81 1.99
N ASN A 129 -5.10 -22.55 0.85
CA ASN A 129 -4.62 -21.53 -0.07
C ASN A 129 -4.65 -20.17 0.62
N VAL A 130 -3.73 -19.28 0.27
CA VAL A 130 -3.59 -17.98 0.93
C VAL A 130 -3.57 -16.84 -0.07
N TYR A 131 -4.23 -15.74 0.30
CA TYR A 131 -4.14 -14.45 -0.35
C TYR A 131 -3.62 -13.40 0.65
N LEU A 132 -2.45 -12.82 0.37
CA LEU A 132 -1.89 -11.67 1.07
C LEU A 132 -2.28 -10.38 0.33
N ASP A 133 -3.18 -9.60 0.91
CA ASP A 133 -3.63 -8.32 0.34
C ASP A 133 -2.87 -7.14 0.96
N GLU A 134 -2.49 -6.18 0.13
CA GLU A 134 -1.64 -5.03 0.45
C GLU A 134 -0.35 -5.41 1.21
N PHE A 135 0.33 -6.47 0.76
CA PHE A 135 1.40 -7.11 1.53
C PHE A 135 2.62 -6.22 1.83
N ALA A 136 2.93 -5.23 0.98
CA ALA A 136 4.04 -4.31 1.21
C ALA A 136 3.81 -3.40 2.43
N PHE A 137 2.56 -3.26 2.88
CA PHE A 137 2.15 -2.42 4.00
C PHE A 137 1.92 -3.19 5.30
N HIS A 138 2.25 -4.47 5.34
CA HIS A 138 2.19 -5.26 6.56
C HIS A 138 3.40 -4.94 7.44
N ALA A 139 3.17 -4.45 8.66
CA ALA A 139 4.23 -3.99 9.58
C ALA A 139 5.36 -5.02 9.79
N ASP A 140 4.99 -6.31 9.91
CA ASP A 140 5.90 -7.42 10.15
C ASP A 140 5.97 -8.39 8.96
N SER A 141 5.97 -7.88 7.72
CA SER A 141 5.89 -8.70 6.49
C SER A 141 6.85 -9.91 6.47
N ARG A 142 8.07 -9.78 7.02
CA ARG A 142 9.05 -10.88 7.12
C ARG A 142 8.65 -11.95 8.14
N LYS A 143 8.12 -11.56 9.31
CA LYS A 143 7.66 -12.52 10.33
C LYS A 143 6.39 -13.23 9.86
N ILE A 144 5.47 -12.50 9.25
CA ILE A 144 4.27 -13.06 8.61
C ILE A 144 4.69 -14.06 7.55
N TRP A 145 5.66 -13.72 6.69
CA TRP A 145 6.20 -14.63 5.68
C TRP A 145 6.76 -15.92 6.27
N ALA A 146 7.61 -15.81 7.30
CA ALA A 146 8.22 -16.95 7.97
C ALA A 146 7.18 -17.86 8.67
N ALA A 147 6.10 -17.27 9.17
CA ALA A 147 4.98 -18.00 9.76
C ALA A 147 4.11 -18.69 8.71
N LEU A 148 3.85 -18.01 7.59
CA LEU A 148 2.90 -18.44 6.57
C LEU A 148 3.48 -19.47 5.59
N PHE A 149 4.72 -19.29 5.14
CA PHE A 149 5.25 -20.13 4.06
C PHE A 149 5.25 -21.64 4.38
N PRO A 150 5.55 -22.08 5.63
CA PRO A 150 5.41 -23.49 6.00
C PRO A 150 3.98 -24.03 5.88
N VAL A 151 2.96 -23.20 6.15
CA VAL A 151 1.54 -23.59 6.08
C VAL A 151 1.13 -24.02 4.68
N ILE A 152 1.67 -23.36 3.66
CA ILE A 152 1.35 -23.65 2.24
C ILE A 152 2.18 -24.77 1.63
N SER A 153 3.04 -25.44 2.42
CA SER A 153 3.98 -26.47 1.95
C SER A 153 3.28 -27.66 1.27
N ASN A 154 2.07 -28.02 1.72
CA ASN A 154 1.28 -29.13 1.21
C ASN A 154 0.54 -28.85 -0.12
N GLY A 155 1.22 -28.21 -1.09
CA GLY A 155 0.69 -27.97 -2.43
C GLY A 155 -0.25 -26.77 -2.56
N TRP A 156 -0.54 -26.04 -1.48
CA TRP A 156 -1.45 -24.89 -1.50
C TRP A 156 -0.93 -23.73 -2.36
N LYS A 157 -1.87 -22.96 -2.93
CA LYS A 157 -1.64 -21.76 -3.75
C LYS A 157 -1.38 -20.56 -2.85
N LEU A 158 -0.56 -19.63 -3.35
CA LEU A 158 -0.32 -18.34 -2.73
C LEU A 158 -0.53 -17.22 -3.75
N ARG A 159 -1.33 -16.23 -3.37
CA ARG A 159 -1.60 -14.99 -4.10
C ARG A 159 -1.12 -13.83 -3.26
N ILE A 160 -0.45 -12.87 -3.89
CA ILE A 160 0.04 -11.68 -3.22
C ILE A 160 -0.24 -10.49 -4.13
N THR A 161 -0.88 -9.44 -3.61
CA THR A 161 -1.04 -8.17 -4.34
C THR A 161 -0.68 -6.99 -3.45
N SER A 162 -0.04 -5.97 -4.00
CA SER A 162 0.26 -4.73 -3.29
C SER A 162 0.61 -3.59 -4.27
N THR A 163 0.59 -2.34 -3.79
CA THR A 163 1.47 -1.27 -4.32
C THR A 163 2.85 -1.33 -3.67
N PRO A 164 3.89 -0.71 -4.26
CA PRO A 164 5.21 -0.61 -3.62
C PRO A 164 5.17 0.22 -2.34
N ASN A 165 6.05 -0.12 -1.39
CA ASN A 165 6.19 0.59 -0.11
C ASN A 165 7.64 0.49 0.40
N GLY A 166 8.55 1.25 -0.21
CA GLY A 166 9.98 1.13 0.05
C GLY A 166 10.56 -0.25 -0.27
N LYS A 167 11.83 -0.43 0.06
CA LYS A 167 12.61 -1.65 -0.25
C LYS A 167 12.79 -2.60 0.93
N GLY A 168 12.42 -2.18 2.15
CA GLY A 168 12.67 -2.91 3.39
C GLY A 168 11.76 -4.13 3.65
N ASN A 169 10.69 -4.28 2.88
CA ASN A 169 9.65 -5.29 3.12
C ASN A 169 9.84 -6.58 2.29
N LYS A 170 9.11 -7.64 2.64
CA LYS A 170 9.21 -8.92 1.93
C LYS A 170 8.63 -8.88 0.51
N PHE A 171 7.64 -8.03 0.26
CA PHE A 171 7.02 -7.89 -1.07
C PHE A 171 8.03 -7.39 -2.11
N TYR A 172 8.89 -6.43 -1.77
CA TYR A 172 10.00 -5.96 -2.62
C TYR A 172 10.92 -7.10 -3.02
N GLU A 173 11.37 -7.94 -2.08
CA GLU A 173 12.24 -9.08 -2.38
C GLU A 173 11.57 -10.07 -3.35
N LEU A 174 10.30 -10.39 -3.10
CA LEU A 174 9.54 -11.32 -3.94
C LEU A 174 9.31 -10.78 -5.35
N MET A 175 9.20 -9.46 -5.52
CA MET A 175 9.05 -8.81 -6.83
C MET A 175 10.38 -8.63 -7.57
N THR A 176 11.50 -8.42 -6.87
CA THR A 176 12.75 -7.95 -7.51
C THR A 176 13.89 -8.98 -7.52
N ASP A 177 13.90 -9.98 -6.63
CA ASP A 177 14.97 -10.98 -6.61
C ASP A 177 14.93 -11.84 -7.88
N LYS A 178 15.99 -11.79 -8.69
CA LYS A 178 16.08 -12.53 -9.95
C LYS A 178 16.02 -14.05 -9.75
N LYS A 179 16.47 -14.56 -8.60
CA LYS A 179 16.43 -16.00 -8.29
C LYS A 179 15.00 -16.54 -8.16
N LEU A 180 14.05 -15.66 -7.90
CA LEU A 180 12.64 -16.00 -7.72
C LEU A 180 11.82 -15.86 -9.02
N ALA A 181 12.40 -15.36 -10.11
CA ALA A 181 11.67 -15.08 -11.35
C ALA A 181 11.05 -16.33 -11.99
N ASP A 182 11.73 -17.48 -11.91
CA ASP A 182 11.22 -18.75 -12.45
C ASP A 182 10.30 -19.50 -11.45
N ILE A 183 10.23 -19.03 -10.21
CA ILE A 183 9.42 -19.62 -9.14
C ILE A 183 8.07 -18.91 -9.02
N TRP A 184 8.07 -17.60 -9.23
CA TRP A 184 6.90 -16.73 -9.07
C TRP A 184 6.42 -16.20 -10.41
N SER A 185 5.14 -16.41 -10.70
CA SER A 185 4.50 -15.65 -11.77
C SER A 185 4.29 -14.22 -11.29
N ARG A 186 5.01 -13.28 -11.90
CA ARG A 186 5.01 -11.86 -11.54
C ARG A 186 4.16 -11.06 -12.51
N HIS A 187 3.25 -10.27 -11.97
CA HIS A 187 2.43 -9.31 -12.71
C HIS A 187 2.77 -7.90 -12.26
N THR A 188 2.94 -6.98 -13.20
CA THR A 188 3.14 -5.55 -12.92
C THR A 188 2.19 -4.76 -13.80
N VAL A 189 1.36 -3.94 -13.16
CA VAL A 189 0.31 -3.16 -13.81
C VAL A 189 0.30 -1.74 -13.23
N ASP A 190 1.07 -0.85 -13.85
CA ASP A 190 1.01 0.59 -13.58
C ASP A 190 -0.30 1.20 -14.12
N ILE A 191 -0.56 2.47 -13.78
CA ILE A 191 -1.77 3.17 -14.21
C ILE A 191 -1.90 3.25 -15.74
N HIS A 192 -0.78 3.38 -16.47
CA HIS A 192 -0.79 3.47 -17.92
C HIS A 192 -1.11 2.12 -18.57
N GLN A 193 -0.58 1.02 -18.02
CA GLN A 193 -0.92 -0.36 -18.41
C GLN A 193 -2.39 -0.64 -18.12
N ALA A 194 -2.90 -0.21 -16.96
CA ALA A 194 -4.31 -0.39 -16.60
C ALA A 194 -5.23 0.34 -17.58
N VAL A 195 -4.93 1.61 -17.91
CA VAL A 195 -5.70 2.39 -18.89
C VAL A 195 -5.61 1.79 -20.29
N ARG A 196 -4.41 1.35 -20.73
CA ARG A 196 -4.26 0.61 -22.00
C ARG A 196 -5.07 -0.69 -22.02
N GLY A 197 -5.24 -1.33 -20.86
CA GLY A 197 -6.06 -2.53 -20.69
C GLY A 197 -7.56 -2.28 -20.53
N GLY A 198 -8.01 -1.02 -20.68
CA GLY A 198 -9.43 -0.66 -20.70
C GLY A 198 -9.96 0.01 -19.43
N LEU A 199 -9.13 0.33 -18.44
CA LEU A 199 -9.56 1.06 -17.25
C LEU A 199 -9.88 2.53 -17.62
N PRO A 200 -11.11 3.03 -17.42
CA PRO A 200 -11.52 4.37 -17.86
C PRO A 200 -11.05 5.44 -16.86
N ARG A 201 -9.78 5.85 -16.95
CA ARG A 201 -9.20 6.91 -16.12
C ARG A 201 -8.48 7.95 -16.97
N ASN A 202 -8.64 9.21 -16.58
CA ASN A 202 -7.87 10.32 -17.14
C ASN A 202 -6.59 10.49 -16.32
N VAL A 203 -5.50 9.94 -16.85
CA VAL A 203 -4.21 9.88 -16.14
C VAL A 203 -3.69 11.29 -15.82
N GLU A 204 -3.74 12.21 -16.78
CA GLU A 204 -3.18 13.55 -16.60
C GLU A 204 -3.98 14.38 -15.60
N GLU A 205 -5.31 14.29 -15.65
CA GLU A 205 -6.18 14.96 -14.67
C GLU A 205 -5.90 14.45 -13.25
N MET A 206 -5.78 13.13 -13.07
CA MET A 206 -5.48 12.55 -11.76
C MET A 206 -4.09 12.95 -11.25
N ARG A 207 -3.08 12.97 -12.13
CA ARG A 207 -1.72 13.39 -11.79
C ARG A 207 -1.69 14.86 -11.33
N LEU A 208 -2.31 15.74 -12.10
CA LEU A 208 -2.41 17.17 -11.76
C LEU A 208 -3.23 17.40 -10.48
N ALA A 209 -4.30 16.64 -10.27
CA ALA A 209 -5.13 16.77 -9.07
C ALA A 209 -4.43 16.27 -7.80
N LEU A 210 -3.57 15.24 -7.91
CA LEU A 210 -2.78 14.77 -6.78
C LEU A 210 -1.72 15.82 -6.36
N ASN A 211 -1.16 16.54 -7.33
CA ASN A 211 -0.17 17.61 -7.12
C ASN A 211 1.02 17.19 -6.23
N ASP A 212 1.44 15.94 -6.38
CA ASP A 212 2.58 15.34 -5.69
C ASP A 212 3.17 14.27 -6.63
N ASP A 213 4.31 14.61 -7.25
CA ASP A 213 4.95 13.77 -8.25
C ASP A 213 5.55 12.50 -7.63
N ASP A 214 6.00 12.54 -6.37
CA ASP A 214 6.55 11.37 -5.67
C ASP A 214 5.42 10.41 -5.28
N ALA A 215 4.34 10.91 -4.68
CA ALA A 215 3.16 10.10 -4.41
C ALA A 215 2.58 9.49 -5.70
N TRP A 216 2.59 10.25 -6.80
CA TRP A 216 2.18 9.75 -8.11
C TRP A 216 3.07 8.60 -8.58
N ALA A 217 4.38 8.79 -8.57
CA ALA A 217 5.36 7.80 -8.99
C ALA A 217 5.23 6.50 -8.18
N GLN A 218 5.03 6.61 -6.86
CA GLN A 218 4.87 5.45 -5.99
C GLN A 218 3.53 4.72 -6.20
N GLU A 219 2.41 5.44 -6.12
CA GLU A 219 1.09 4.83 -6.02
C GLU A 219 0.48 4.44 -7.38
N PHE A 220 0.89 5.12 -8.45
CA PHE A 220 0.33 4.95 -9.79
C PHE A 220 1.34 4.41 -10.80
N GLU A 221 2.61 4.81 -10.72
CA GLU A 221 3.67 4.34 -11.64
C GLU A 221 4.51 3.19 -11.06
N LEU A 222 4.21 2.78 -9.83
CA LEU A 222 4.83 1.63 -9.16
C LEU A 222 6.34 1.77 -8.96
N GLN A 223 6.82 3.00 -8.78
CA GLN A 223 8.22 3.25 -8.45
C GLN A 223 8.52 2.86 -7.01
N TRP A 224 9.64 2.19 -6.81
CA TRP A 224 10.18 1.92 -5.47
C TRP A 224 10.89 3.16 -4.96
N LEU A 225 10.11 4.10 -4.41
CA LEU A 225 10.68 5.23 -3.70
C LEU A 225 11.36 4.74 -2.44
N ASP A 226 12.59 5.20 -2.24
CA ASP A 226 13.37 4.88 -1.06
C ASP A 226 13.12 6.00 -0.05
N GLU A 227 12.31 5.76 0.98
CA GLU A 227 12.22 6.69 2.12
C GLU A 227 13.61 6.93 2.75
N ALA A 228 14.61 6.09 2.46
CA ALA A 228 15.99 6.32 2.87
C ALA A 228 16.63 7.60 2.29
N SER A 229 16.01 8.31 1.35
CA SER A 229 16.45 9.66 0.97
C SER A 229 15.81 10.80 1.77
N ALA A 230 14.69 10.56 2.46
CA ALA A 230 14.07 11.56 3.32
C ALA A 230 14.63 11.41 4.74
N TRP A 231 15.44 12.38 5.18
CA TRP A 231 16.02 12.38 6.54
C TRP A 231 14.95 12.47 7.64
N LEU A 232 13.77 13.05 7.34
CA LEU A 232 12.64 13.23 8.26
C LEU A 232 11.39 12.56 7.67
N SER A 233 10.56 11.93 8.52
CA SER A 233 9.27 11.37 8.10
C SER A 233 8.22 12.46 7.89
N PHE A 234 7.22 12.20 7.05
CA PHE A 234 6.09 13.13 6.83
C PHE A 234 5.33 13.44 8.13
N GLU A 235 5.08 12.44 8.99
CA GLU A 235 4.44 12.68 10.30
C GLU A 235 5.21 13.68 11.17
N LEU A 236 6.55 13.67 11.08
CA LEU A 236 7.39 14.60 11.84
C LEU A 236 7.35 16.00 11.22
N ILE A 237 7.29 16.11 9.89
CA ILE A 237 7.15 17.37 9.16
C ILE A 237 5.78 18.00 9.46
N ASP A 238 4.70 17.26 9.24
CA ASP A 238 3.32 17.71 9.48
C ASP A 238 3.12 18.15 10.93
N GLY A 239 3.76 17.45 11.88
CA GLY A 239 3.68 17.75 13.31
C GLY A 239 4.32 19.08 13.72
N VAL A 240 5.13 19.71 12.84
CA VAL A 240 5.79 21.00 13.11
C VAL A 240 5.34 22.13 12.18
N GLU A 241 4.35 21.90 11.31
CA GLU A 241 3.75 22.93 10.47
C GLU A 241 2.78 23.82 11.27
N HIS A 242 2.81 25.12 11.00
CA HIS A 242 1.87 26.08 11.60
C HIS A 242 1.74 27.33 10.73
N ASP A 243 0.51 27.84 10.56
CA ASP A 243 0.21 29.01 9.71
C ASP A 243 0.90 30.32 10.13
N HIS A 244 1.41 30.38 11.35
CA HIS A 244 2.13 31.53 11.90
C HIS A 244 3.66 31.42 11.74
N ALA A 245 4.16 30.32 11.17
CA ALA A 245 5.58 30.14 10.91
C ALA A 245 6.01 30.98 9.68
N GLY A 246 7.18 31.62 9.77
CA GLY A 246 7.74 32.44 8.69
C GLY A 246 7.17 33.86 8.59
N LEU A 247 6.46 34.34 9.61
CA LEU A 247 5.91 35.68 9.71
C LEU A 247 6.70 36.56 10.71
N PRO A 248 7.46 37.56 10.24
CA PRO A 248 8.26 38.44 11.11
C PRO A 248 7.43 39.22 12.14
N GLU A 249 6.17 39.55 11.86
CA GLU A 249 5.30 40.25 12.81
C GLU A 249 5.05 39.50 14.13
N HIS A 250 5.43 38.22 14.20
CA HIS A 250 5.27 37.39 15.38
C HIS A 250 6.52 37.26 16.25
N TYR A 251 7.60 38.00 15.97
CA TYR A 251 8.73 38.10 16.89
C TYR A 251 8.25 38.48 18.30
N SER A 252 8.69 37.71 19.29
CA SER A 252 8.39 37.94 20.70
C SER A 252 9.54 38.56 21.50
N GLY A 253 10.68 38.80 20.85
CA GLY A 253 11.90 39.38 21.44
C GLY A 253 12.76 38.37 22.19
N GLY A 254 12.58 37.07 21.96
CA GLY A 254 13.38 35.99 22.51
C GLY A 254 14.71 35.77 21.76
N PRO A 255 15.56 34.85 22.25
CA PRO A 255 16.79 34.47 21.56
C PRO A 255 16.52 33.95 20.15
N CYS A 256 17.23 34.51 19.17
CA CYS A 256 17.11 34.12 17.77
C CYS A 256 18.36 33.40 17.28
N PHE A 257 18.16 32.42 16.40
CA PHE A 257 19.18 31.60 15.77
C PHE A 257 19.01 31.72 14.26
N VAL A 258 20.07 32.13 13.58
CA VAL A 258 20.06 32.39 12.15
C VAL A 258 20.88 31.31 11.45
N GLY A 259 20.23 30.56 10.58
CA GLY A 259 20.87 29.64 9.64
C GLY A 259 20.99 30.30 8.27
N VAL A 260 22.15 30.19 7.65
CA VAL A 260 22.40 30.75 6.31
C VAL A 260 22.87 29.64 5.39
N ASP A 261 22.13 29.40 4.30
CA ASP A 261 22.52 28.52 3.20
C ASP A 261 22.91 29.35 1.97
N ILE A 262 24.13 29.12 1.49
CA ILE A 262 24.77 29.97 0.48
C ILE A 262 24.60 29.35 -0.91
N GLY A 263 23.57 29.83 -1.64
CA GLY A 263 23.33 29.49 -3.04
C GLY A 263 23.57 30.65 -4.01
N ILE A 264 24.17 30.38 -5.18
CA ILE A 264 24.56 31.44 -6.15
C ILE A 264 24.07 31.15 -7.57
N ARG A 265 24.29 29.95 -8.10
CA ARG A 265 24.08 29.68 -9.54
C ARG A 265 22.75 29.02 -9.82
N HIS A 266 22.57 27.83 -9.24
CA HIS A 266 21.46 26.94 -9.49
C HIS A 266 20.47 26.96 -8.32
N ASP A 267 21.00 26.95 -7.11
CA ASP A 267 20.24 26.91 -5.86
C ASP A 267 19.95 28.30 -5.28
N LEU A 268 19.02 28.35 -4.31
CA LEU A 268 18.65 29.58 -3.61
C LEU A 268 19.69 29.92 -2.52
N PHE A 269 19.92 31.21 -2.34
CA PHE A 269 20.41 31.74 -1.07
C PHE A 269 19.24 31.80 -0.08
N VAL A 270 19.45 31.26 1.12
CA VAL A 270 18.41 31.15 2.14
C VAL A 270 18.95 31.65 3.48
N ILE A 271 18.24 32.59 4.10
CA ILE A 271 18.39 32.90 5.52
C ILE A 271 17.14 32.37 6.22
N TRP A 272 17.35 31.62 7.29
CA TRP A 272 16.28 31.04 8.10
C TRP A 272 16.44 31.47 9.54
N VAL A 273 15.43 32.12 10.09
CA VAL A 273 15.46 32.65 11.47
C VAL A 273 14.52 31.86 12.36
N LEU A 274 15.09 31.29 13.42
CA LEU A 274 14.36 30.59 14.47
C LEU A 274 14.40 31.43 15.75
N GLU A 275 13.24 31.70 16.36
CA GLU A 275 13.14 32.28 17.68
C GLU A 275 12.81 31.19 18.70
N GLN A 276 13.54 31.14 19.81
CA GLN A 276 13.18 30.26 20.92
C GLN A 276 12.04 30.88 21.75
N VAL A 277 10.89 30.20 21.77
CA VAL A 277 9.70 30.60 22.52
C VAL A 277 9.32 29.48 23.48
N GLY A 278 9.64 29.66 24.76
CA GLY A 278 9.47 28.59 25.75
C GLY A 278 10.40 27.41 25.47
N ASP A 279 9.81 26.24 25.23
CA ASP A 279 10.49 24.97 24.96
C ASP A 279 10.56 24.60 23.47
N VAL A 280 10.05 25.46 22.57
CA VAL A 280 10.02 25.22 21.12
C VAL A 280 10.73 26.32 20.34
N TYR A 281 11.17 25.98 19.12
CA TYR A 281 11.73 26.93 18.17
C TYR A 281 10.71 27.26 17.09
N TRP A 282 10.42 28.54 16.92
CA TRP A 282 9.50 29.04 15.90
C TRP A 282 10.28 29.62 14.74
N THR A 283 9.95 29.18 13.52
CA THR A 283 10.39 29.90 12.32
C THR A 283 9.71 31.27 12.28
N ARG A 284 10.50 32.34 12.27
CA ARG A 284 10.00 33.72 12.18
C ARG A 284 10.20 34.34 10.84
N GLU A 285 11.29 34.01 10.17
CA GLU A 285 11.59 34.61 8.88
C GLU A 285 12.33 33.63 7.99
N ILE A 286 11.97 33.63 6.71
CA ILE A 286 12.65 32.86 5.67
C ILE A 286 12.92 33.83 4.51
N ILE A 287 14.17 34.24 4.34
CA ILE A 287 14.58 35.12 3.25
C ILE A 287 15.18 34.26 2.15
N LEU A 288 14.49 34.23 1.01
CA LEU A 288 14.92 33.48 -0.17
C LEU A 288 15.34 34.43 -1.30
N ARG A 289 16.51 34.18 -1.90
CA ARG A 289 16.94 34.86 -3.12
C ARG A 289 17.53 33.90 -4.12
N LYS A 290 17.21 34.09 -5.40
CA LYS A 290 17.79 33.33 -6.51
C LYS A 290 18.85 34.17 -7.19
N ARG A 291 20.06 33.64 -7.32
CA ARG A 291 21.20 34.31 -7.96
C ARG A 291 21.59 35.65 -7.32
N ALA A 292 21.44 35.77 -5.99
CA ALA A 292 21.91 36.92 -5.24
C ALA A 292 23.43 37.05 -5.35
N THR A 293 23.93 38.26 -5.55
CA THR A 293 25.37 38.54 -5.46
C THR A 293 25.83 38.49 -4.02
N PHE A 294 27.12 38.25 -3.75
CA PHE A 294 27.63 38.25 -2.37
C PHE A 294 27.33 39.55 -1.61
N ALA A 295 27.40 40.70 -2.27
CA ALA A 295 27.07 41.98 -1.63
C ALA A 295 25.58 42.08 -1.24
N GLU A 296 24.69 41.48 -2.03
CA GLU A 296 23.26 41.40 -1.70
C GLU A 296 23.01 40.40 -0.57
N GLN A 297 23.73 39.27 -0.57
CA GLN A 297 23.65 38.27 0.51
C GLN A 297 24.10 38.88 1.85
N ASP A 298 25.21 39.60 1.86
CA ASP A 298 25.72 40.27 3.05
C ASP A 298 24.75 41.34 3.58
N ALA A 299 24.16 42.15 2.68
CA ALA A 299 23.18 43.16 3.08
C ALA A 299 21.92 42.53 3.69
N LEU A 300 21.42 41.44 3.12
CA LEU A 300 20.26 40.72 3.65
C LEU A 300 20.55 40.04 4.99
N LEU A 301 21.80 39.65 5.25
CA LEU A 301 22.19 39.08 6.53
C LEU A 301 22.38 40.15 7.61
N ASP A 302 22.78 41.37 7.25
CA ASP A 302 22.91 42.50 8.19
C ASP A 302 21.53 43.05 8.64
N ASP A 303 20.51 42.89 7.81
CA ASP A 303 19.12 43.32 8.10
C ASP A 303 18.37 42.39 9.08
N VAL A 304 18.92 41.21 9.40
CA VAL A 304 18.31 40.13 10.23
C VAL A 304 18.97 40.02 11.60
#